data_AF-A0A3B8XWC6-F1
#
_entry.id   AF-A0A3B8XWC6-F1
#
_cell.length_a   1.000
_cell.length_b   1.000
_cell.length_c   1.000
_cell.angle_alpha   90.00
_cell.angle_beta   90.00
_cell.angle_gamma   90.00
#
_symmetry.space_group_name_H-M   'P 1'
#
loop_
_entity.id
_entity.type
_entity.pdbx_description
1 polymer ?
#
loop_
_entity_poly.entity_id
_entity_poly.type
_entity_poly.pdbx_seq_one_letter_code
_entity_poly.pdbx_strand_id
1 'polypeptide(L)'
;MNNVKTIASQNYDDFIIEKLQNSQHAAGFLEAILEEENPEPQLLKNALLKVIKAYQNQHDLSNVPEKFSSQFNKLLNQDGGEEIYEFVNFLDQLGLKIKIEVK
;
A
#
# COMPACT_ATOMS: atom_id res chain seq x y z
N MET A 1 -1.06 -0.99 35.44
CA MET A 1 -0.39 -0.77 34.14
C MET A 1 -1.45 -0.22 33.21
N ASN A 2 -1.40 1.08 32.93
CA ASN A 2 -2.45 1.75 32.15
C ASN A 2 -2.30 1.41 30.67
N ASN A 3 -3.44 1.14 30.02
CA ASN A 3 -3.59 0.81 28.61
C ASN A 3 -3.17 1.98 27.71
N VAL A 4 -1.86 2.22 27.55
CA VAL A 4 -1.32 3.11 26.51
C VAL A 4 -1.16 2.30 25.23
N LYS A 5 -2.28 1.85 24.67
CA LYS A 5 -2.34 1.42 23.28
C LYS A 5 -3.22 2.44 22.56
N THR A 6 -2.77 2.92 21.40
CA THR A 6 -3.62 3.31 20.26
C THR A 6 -4.24 4.71 20.11
N ILE A 7 -3.75 5.80 20.71
CA ILE A 7 -4.17 7.16 20.23
C ILE A 7 -3.24 7.69 19.12
N ALA A 8 -1.93 7.48 19.27
CA ALA A 8 -0.94 8.01 18.31
C ALA A 8 -0.96 7.29 16.96
N SER A 9 -1.21 5.97 16.91
CA SER A 9 -1.22 5.23 15.64
C SER A 9 -2.47 5.49 14.80
N GLN A 10 -3.63 5.73 15.43
CA GLN A 10 -4.85 6.16 14.73
C GLN A 10 -4.61 7.47 13.99
N ASN A 11 -3.96 8.44 14.65
CA ASN A 11 -3.61 9.70 14.01
C ASN A 11 -2.61 9.54 12.85
N TYR A 12 -1.68 8.59 12.94
CA TYR A 12 -0.68 8.39 11.88
C TYR A 12 -1.27 7.75 10.63
N ASP A 13 -2.06 6.69 10.77
CA ASP A 13 -2.70 6.03 9.62
C ASP A 13 -3.67 6.99 8.92
N ASP A 14 -4.48 7.73 9.66
CA ASP A 14 -5.41 8.71 9.09
C ASP A 14 -4.66 9.87 8.41
N PHE A 15 -3.56 10.35 9.00
CA PHE A 15 -2.68 11.34 8.36
C PHE A 15 -2.11 10.84 7.02
N ILE A 16 -1.60 9.59 6.98
CA ILE A 16 -1.08 9.01 5.74
C ILE A 16 -2.21 8.87 4.71
N ILE A 17 -3.38 8.36 5.10
CA ILE A 17 -4.52 8.22 4.20
C ILE A 17 -4.95 9.56 3.60
N GLU A 18 -5.01 10.63 4.40
CA GLU A 18 -5.30 11.99 3.92
C GLU A 18 -4.28 12.42 2.86
N LYS A 19 -3.00 12.20 3.12
CA LYS A 19 -1.91 12.54 2.18
C LYS A 19 -1.95 11.73 0.88
N LEU A 20 -2.41 10.48 0.94
CA LEU A 20 -2.53 9.58 -0.22
C LEU A 20 -3.72 9.90 -1.12
N GLN A 21 -4.61 10.83 -0.75
CA GLN A 21 -5.65 11.33 -1.67
C GLN A 21 -5.06 12.09 -2.85
N ASN A 22 -3.83 12.61 -2.70
CA ASN A 22 -3.08 13.13 -3.83
C ASN A 22 -2.49 11.96 -4.64
N SER A 23 -2.92 11.79 -5.88
CA SER A 23 -2.51 10.67 -6.73
C SER A 23 -1.00 10.61 -6.98
N GLN A 24 -0.32 11.76 -7.05
CA GLN A 24 1.14 11.80 -7.20
C GLN A 24 1.85 11.27 -5.95
N HIS A 25 1.31 11.59 -4.76
CA HIS A 25 1.85 11.10 -3.51
C HIS A 25 1.56 9.61 -3.32
N ALA A 26 0.37 9.14 -3.72
CA ALA A 26 0.06 7.71 -3.74
C ALA A 26 0.98 6.90 -4.65
N ALA A 27 1.30 7.44 -5.83
CA ALA A 27 2.24 6.82 -6.75
C ALA A 27 3.64 6.68 -6.13
N GLY A 28 4.21 7.78 -5.62
CA GLY A 28 5.53 7.76 -4.98
C GLY A 28 5.57 6.90 -3.71
N PHE A 29 4.48 6.87 -2.94
CA PHE A 29 4.37 6.00 -1.76
C PHE A 29 4.41 4.52 -2.13
N LEU A 30 3.63 4.09 -3.13
CA LEU A 30 3.66 2.69 -3.57
C LEU A 30 4.99 2.30 -4.22
N GLU A 31 5.61 3.21 -4.97
CA GLU A 31 6.93 2.98 -5.56
C GLU A 31 7.97 2.72 -4.46
N ALA A 32 8.03 3.58 -3.44
CA ALA A 32 8.92 3.39 -2.30
C ALA A 32 8.69 2.08 -1.55
N ILE A 33 7.43 1.64 -1.41
CA ILE A 33 7.09 0.38 -0.74
C ILE A 33 7.57 -0.83 -1.54
N LEU A 34 7.51 -0.77 -2.87
CA LEU A 34 7.98 -1.86 -3.74
C LEU A 34 9.52 -1.93 -3.80
N GLU A 35 10.20 -0.79 -3.67
CA GLU A 35 11.67 -0.69 -3.68
C GLU A 35 12.30 -0.84 -2.28
N GLU A 36 11.52 -1.12 -1.23
CA GLU A 36 12.05 -1.30 0.13
C GLU A 36 12.98 -2.53 0.23
N GLU A 37 14.13 -2.36 0.89
CA GLU A 37 15.06 -3.46 1.13
C GLU A 37 14.57 -4.34 2.29
N ASN A 38 14.36 -5.64 2.04
CA ASN A 38 13.84 -6.61 3.02
C ASN A 38 12.48 -6.17 3.63
N PRO A 39 11.44 -6.02 2.80
CA PRO A 39 10.15 -5.51 3.25
C PRO A 39 9.47 -6.48 4.22
N GLU A 40 8.85 -5.93 5.26
CA GLU A 40 8.00 -6.71 6.15
C GLU A 40 6.85 -7.37 5.36
N PRO A 41 6.44 -8.62 5.67
CA PRO A 41 5.45 -9.36 4.88
C PRO A 41 4.08 -8.67 4.71
N GLN A 42 3.74 -7.73 5.60
CA GLN A 42 2.47 -7.00 5.54
C GLN A 42 2.62 -5.59 4.93
N LEU A 43 3.82 -5.16 4.56
CA LEU A 43 4.10 -3.77 4.16
C LEU A 43 3.31 -3.37 2.90
N LEU A 44 3.47 -4.12 1.81
CA LEU A 44 2.76 -3.87 0.55
C LEU A 44 1.24 -3.93 0.72
N LYS A 45 0.75 -4.93 1.43
CA LYS A 45 -0.69 -5.04 1.72
C LYS A 45 -1.21 -3.83 2.48
N ASN A 46 -0.53 -3.42 3.54
CA ASN A 46 -0.92 -2.26 4.33
C ASN A 46 -0.87 -0.97 3.50
N ALA A 47 0.14 -0.83 2.64
CA ALA A 47 0.27 0.32 1.74
C ALA A 47 -0.89 0.38 0.74
N LEU A 48 -1.22 -0.73 0.09
CA LEU A 48 -2.32 -0.82 -0.86
C LEU A 48 -3.67 -0.54 -0.19
N LEU A 49 -3.93 -1.07 1.01
CA LEU A 49 -5.15 -0.78 1.75
C LEU A 49 -5.29 0.70 2.09
N LYS A 50 -4.18 1.37 2.44
CA LYS A 50 -4.17 2.82 2.67
C LYS A 50 -4.49 3.61 1.40
N VAL A 51 -3.91 3.25 0.26
CA VAL A 51 -4.19 3.89 -1.03
C VAL A 51 -5.64 3.67 -1.46
N ILE A 52 -6.17 2.46 -1.29
CA ILE A 52 -7.58 2.16 -1.57
C ILE A 52 -8.50 3.03 -0.70
N LYS A 53 -8.24 3.11 0.61
CA LYS A 53 -9.03 3.94 1.53
C LYS A 53 -8.94 5.43 1.17
N ALA A 54 -7.76 5.91 0.79
CA ALA A 54 -7.57 7.29 0.33
C ALA A 54 -8.38 7.59 -0.94
N TYR A 55 -8.33 6.69 -1.92
CA TYR A 55 -9.11 6.80 -3.16
C TYR A 55 -10.63 6.79 -2.90
N GLN A 56 -11.10 5.91 -2.01
CA GLN A 56 -12.51 5.88 -1.58
C GLN A 56 -12.94 7.23 -0.96
N ASN A 57 -12.12 7.80 -0.09
CA ASN A 57 -12.39 9.08 0.56
C ASN A 57 -12.45 10.25 -0.43
N GLN A 58 -11.61 10.24 -1.48
CA GLN A 58 -11.54 11.32 -2.46
C GLN A 58 -12.76 11.34 -3.40
N HIS A 59 -13.25 10.17 -3.80
CA HIS A 59 -14.26 10.07 -4.85
C HIS A 59 -15.68 9.79 -4.34
N ASP A 60 -15.89 9.79 -3.01
CA ASP A 60 -17.12 9.30 -2.37
C ASP A 60 -17.58 7.94 -2.94
N LEU A 61 -16.58 7.13 -3.33
CA LEU A 61 -16.79 5.83 -3.94
C LEU A 61 -16.91 4.81 -2.82
N SER A 62 -18.08 4.80 -2.19
CA SER A 62 -18.59 3.66 -1.43
C SER A 62 -18.51 2.33 -2.23
N ASN A 63 -18.36 2.41 -3.56
CA ASN A 63 -18.30 1.30 -4.51
C ASN A 63 -16.95 1.10 -5.21
N VAL A 64 -15.78 1.45 -4.63
CA VAL A 64 -14.56 0.73 -5.06
C VAL A 64 -14.90 -0.74 -4.94
N PRO A 65 -14.82 -1.55 -6.03
CA PRO A 65 -15.46 -2.84 -6.03
C PRO A 65 -14.96 -3.62 -4.81
N GLU A 66 -15.85 -3.98 -3.88
CA GLU A 66 -15.49 -4.82 -2.74
C GLU A 66 -14.74 -6.07 -3.22
N LYS A 67 -15.05 -6.50 -4.43
CA LYS A 67 -14.37 -7.54 -5.20
C LYS A 67 -12.88 -7.26 -5.44
N PHE A 68 -12.49 -6.04 -5.78
CA PHE A 68 -11.10 -5.65 -5.98
C PHE A 68 -10.35 -5.75 -4.64
N SER A 69 -10.90 -5.16 -3.58
CA SER A 69 -10.34 -5.28 -2.23
C SER A 69 -10.28 -6.74 -1.76
N SER A 70 -11.31 -7.55 -2.01
CA SER A 70 -11.39 -8.96 -1.57
C SER A 70 -10.42 -9.88 -2.32
N GLN A 71 -10.29 -9.74 -3.65
CA GLN A 71 -9.36 -10.54 -4.45
C GLN A 71 -7.91 -10.19 -4.15
N PHE A 72 -7.59 -8.89 -4.05
CA PHE A 72 -6.24 -8.45 -3.67
C PHE A 72 -5.89 -8.82 -2.24
N ASN A 73 -6.84 -8.69 -1.30
CA ASN A 73 -6.63 -9.14 0.07
C ASN A 73 -6.36 -10.64 0.15
N LYS A 74 -7.03 -11.47 -0.66
CA LYS A 74 -6.73 -12.92 -0.70
C LYS A 74 -5.32 -13.19 -1.19
N LEU A 75 -4.92 -12.58 -2.30
CA LEU A 75 -3.59 -12.76 -2.90
C LEU A 75 -2.47 -12.35 -1.93
N LEU A 76 -2.62 -11.21 -1.25
CA LEU A 76 -1.62 -10.71 -0.30
C LEU A 76 -1.71 -11.34 1.10
N ASN A 77 -2.77 -12.07 1.42
CA ASN A 77 -2.89 -12.80 2.70
C ASN A 77 -2.23 -14.17 2.67
N GLN A 78 -1.99 -14.75 1.48
CA GLN A 78 -1.32 -16.03 1.36
C GLN A 78 0.17 -15.85 1.65
N ASP A 79 0.84 -15.05 0.83
CA ASP A 79 2.32 -14.98 0.85
C ASP A 79 2.83 -13.53 1.07
N GLY A 80 1.98 -12.61 1.53
CA GLY A 80 2.39 -11.21 1.79
C GLY A 80 2.72 -10.40 0.54
N GLY A 81 2.55 -10.98 -0.65
CA GLY A 81 3.03 -10.43 -1.91
C GLY A 81 4.48 -10.76 -2.23
N GLU A 82 5.02 -11.86 -1.69
CA GLU A 82 6.38 -12.35 -1.96
C GLU A 82 6.70 -12.36 -3.46
N GLU A 83 5.82 -12.87 -4.32
CA GLU A 83 6.07 -12.94 -5.76
C GLU A 83 6.20 -11.55 -6.41
N ILE A 84 5.56 -10.52 -5.84
CA ILE A 84 5.68 -9.14 -6.32
C ILE A 84 7.07 -8.61 -6.01
N TYR A 85 7.57 -8.86 -4.80
CA TYR A 85 8.92 -8.45 -4.40
C TYR A 85 10.00 -9.26 -5.13
N GLU A 86 9.79 -10.56 -5.35
CA GLU A 86 10.67 -11.38 -6.18
C GLU A 86 10.77 -10.82 -7.60
N PHE A 87 9.65 -10.39 -8.18
CA PHE A 87 9.63 -9.73 -9.48
C PHE A 87 10.38 -8.40 -9.47
N VAL A 88 10.20 -7.56 -8.44
CA VAL A 88 10.96 -6.30 -8.32
C VAL A 88 12.45 -6.56 -8.21
N ASN A 89 12.86 -7.50 -7.37
CA ASN A 89 14.26 -7.92 -7.20
C ASN A 89 14.84 -8.48 -8.50
N PHE A 90 14.06 -9.25 -9.26
CA PHE A 90 14.46 -9.72 -10.58
C PHE A 90 14.72 -8.56 -11.56
N LEU A 91 13.89 -7.52 -11.56
CA LEU A 91 14.12 -6.33 -12.38
C LEU A 91 15.41 -5.62 -11.97
N ASP A 92 15.67 -5.47 -10.67
CA ASP A 92 16.88 -4.85 -10.15
C ASP A 92 18.16 -5.59 -10.60
N GLN A 93 18.13 -6.94 -10.58
CA GLN A 93 19.22 -7.76 -11.12
C GLN A 93 19.50 -7.54 -12.61
N LEU A 94 18.51 -7.03 -13.37
CA LEU A 94 18.65 -6.65 -14.77
C LEU A 94 19.07 -5.17 -14.96
N GLY A 95 19.28 -4.42 -13.88
CA GLY A 95 19.53 -2.98 -13.91
C GLY A 95 18.28 -2.16 -14.24
N LEU A 96 17.09 -2.72 -14.00
CA LEU A 96 15.79 -2.09 -14.22
C LEU A 96 15.12 -1.79 -12.88
N LYS A 97 14.20 -0.83 -12.89
CA LYS A 97 13.39 -0.50 -11.71
C LYS A 97 11.93 -0.29 -12.06
N ILE A 98 11.06 -0.44 -11.06
CA ILE A 98 9.64 -0.14 -11.22
C ILE A 98 9.44 1.37 -11.11
N LYS A 99 8.48 1.88 -11.88
CA LYS A 99 7.99 3.25 -11.73
C LYS A 99 6.47 3.24 -11.67
N ILE A 100 5.89 3.94 -10.72
CA ILE A 100 4.45 4.15 -10.63
C ILE A 100 4.13 5.58 -11.03
N GLU A 101 3.29 5.74 -12.05
CA GLU A 101 2.91 7.05 -12.59
C GLU A 101 1.40 7.25 -12.54
N VAL A 102 0.97 8.50 -12.34
CA VAL A 102 -0.43 8.88 -12.46
C VAL A 102 -0.84 8.78 -13.92
N LYS A 103 -2.05 8.27 -14.19
CA LYS A 103 -2.61 8.14 -15.54
C LYS A 103 -2.89 9.49 -16.20
#